data_AF-A0A7Y3IB56-F1
#
_entry.id   AF-A0A7Y3IB56-F1
#
_cell.length_a   1.000
_cell.length_b   1.000
_cell.length_c   1.000
_cell.angle_alpha   90.00
_cell.angle_beta   90.00
_cell.angle_gamma   90.00
#
_symmetry.space_group_name_H-M   'P 1'
#
loop_
_entity.id
_entity.type
_entity.pdbx_description
1 polymer ?
#
loop_
_entity_poly.entity_id
_entity_poly.type
_entity_poly.pdbx_seq_one_letter_code
_entity_poly.pdbx_strand_id
1 'polypeptide(L)' 'FVAVDDGAQLREVTLGERTARRVEIIHGIEPGEATILYPSDEIRDGTPLRVRNQRAALGVGASS' A
#
# COMPACT_ATOMS: atom_id res chain seq x y z
N PHE A 1 -1.99 5.22 2.67
CA PHE A 1 -2.14 4.34 3.85
C PHE A 1 -1.66 2.95 3.49
N VAL A 2 -1.03 2.28 4.44
CA VAL A 2 -0.70 0.85 4.37
C VAL A 2 -1.49 0.09 5.43
N ALA A 3 -1.90 -1.13 5.14
CA ALA A 3 -2.49 -2.01 6.14
C ALA A 3 -1.37 -2.68 6.92
N VAL A 4 -1.34 -2.45 8.23
CA VAL A 4 -0.40 -3.04 9.18
C VAL A 4 -1.23 -3.71 10.26
N ASP A 5 -1.04 -5.02 10.45
CA ASP A 5 -1.86 -5.85 11.33
C ASP A 5 -3.36 -5.66 11.03
N ASP A 6 -4.11 -5.16 12.03
CA ASP A 6 -5.55 -4.91 11.95
C ASP A 6 -5.88 -3.40 11.78
N GLY A 7 -4.94 -2.58 11.30
CA GLY A 7 -5.09 -1.13 11.23
C GLY A 7 -4.52 -0.48 9.97
N ALA A 8 -5.06 0.70 9.62
CA ALA A 8 -4.50 1.57 8.60
C ALA A 8 -3.41 2.46 9.22
N GLN A 9 -2.23 2.49 8.62
CA GLN A 9 -1.17 3.42 8.99
C GLN A 9 -1.01 4.50 7.91
N LEU A 10 -1.02 5.77 8.31
CA LEU A 10 -0.61 6.87 7.44
C LEU A 10 0.90 6.83 7.26
N ARG A 11 1.35 6.87 6.01
CA ARG A 11 2.77 6.76 5.66
C ARG A 11 3.12 7.87 4.70
N GLU A 12 4.15 8.63 5.05
CA GLU A 12 4.79 9.55 4.11
C GLU A 12 5.60 8.74 3.10
N VAL A 13 5.48 9.11 1.82
CA VAL A 13 6.16 8.43 0.72
C VAL A 13 6.84 9.44 -0.18
N THR A 14 7.97 9.04 -0.75
CA THR A 14 8.62 9.81 -1.81
C THR A 14 8.19 9.26 -3.16
N LEU A 15 7.67 10.14 -4.00
CA LEU A 15 7.23 9.81 -5.34
C LEU A 15 8.37 10.00 -6.34
N GLY A 16 8.45 9.09 -7.31
CA GLY A 16 9.33 9.21 -8.46
C GLY A 16 8.53 9.64 -9.69
N GLU A 17 8.72 8.92 -10.80
CA GLU A 17 8.04 9.19 -12.06
C GLU A 17 6.53 9.02 -11.94
N ARG A 18 5.79 9.86 -12.68
CA ARG A 18 4.33 9.83 -12.72
C ARG A 18 3.83 9.84 -14.15
N THR A 19 2.86 8.96 -14.41
CA THR A 19 2.11 8.90 -15.67
C THR A 19 0.63 9.20 -15.42
N ALA A 20 -0.18 9.21 -16.48
CA ALA A 20 -1.62 9.42 -16.36
C ALA A 20 -2.35 8.37 -15.51
N ARG A 21 -1.80 7.16 -15.35
CA ARG A 21 -2.47 6.05 -14.64
C ARG A 21 -1.67 5.43 -13.50
N ARG A 22 -0.41 5.83 -13.34
CA ARG A 22 0.51 5.22 -12.37
C ARG A 22 1.43 6.27 -11.79
N VAL A 23 1.85 6.05 -10.56
CA VAL A 23 2.91 6.79 -9.90
C VAL A 23 3.90 5.79 -9.32
N GLU A 24 5.18 6.13 -9.41
CA GLU A 24 6.26 5.40 -8.78
C GLU A 24 6.42 5.86 -7.33
N ILE A 25 6.63 4.89 -6.43
CA ILE A 25 7.05 5.14 -5.05
C ILE A 25 8.49 4.66 -4.92
N ILE A 26 9.40 5.58 -4.63
CA ILE A 26 10.83 5.28 -4.52
C ILE A 26 11.27 5.10 -3.07
N HIS A 27 10.53 5.67 -2.10
CA HIS A 27 10.74 5.47 -0.67
C HIS A 27 9.42 5.49 0.12
N GLY A 28 9.42 4.82 1.27
CA GLY A 28 8.34 4.87 2.25
C GLY A 28 7.42 3.66 2.26
N ILE A 29 7.54 2.73 1.30
CA ILE A 29 6.81 1.45 1.27
C ILE A 29 7.78 0.32 0.89
N GLU A 30 7.64 -0.84 1.52
CA GLU A 30 8.43 -2.04 1.24
C GLU A 30 7.66 -3.07 0.38
N PRO A 31 8.35 -3.87 -0.44
CA PRO A 31 7.72 -4.98 -1.16
C PRO A 31 6.99 -5.92 -0.20
N GLY A 32 5.73 -6.21 -0.52
CA GLY A 32 4.87 -7.06 0.31
C GLY A 32 3.96 -6.29 1.27
N GLU A 33 4.21 -5.00 1.53
CA GLU A 33 3.27 -4.15 2.25
C GLU A 33 1.98 -3.96 1.43
N ALA A 34 0.83 -4.04 2.11
CA ALA A 34 -0.47 -3.88 1.49
C ALA A 34 -0.90 -2.41 1.45
N THR A 35 -0.83 -1.78 0.28
CA THR A 35 -1.25 -0.39 0.10
C THR A 35 -2.75 -0.28 -0.17
N ILE A 36 -3.41 0.70 0.46
CA ILE A 36 -4.83 1.00 0.25
C ILE A 36 -4.96 2.01 -0.91
N LEU A 37 -5.43 1.56 -2.09
CA LEU A 37 -5.51 2.38 -3.31
C LEU A 37 -6.77 3.24 -3.41
N TYR A 38 -7.89 2.78 -2.83
CA TYR A 38 -9.18 3.46 -2.89
C TYR A 38 -9.76 3.62 -1.48
N PRO A 39 -9.13 4.46 -0.63
CA PRO A 39 -9.67 4.74 0.69
C PRO A 39 -10.98 5.52 0.56
N SER A 40 -11.93 5.25 1.45
CA SER A 40 -13.01 6.21 1.73
C SER A 40 -12.48 7.34 2.60
N ASP A 41 -13.20 8.46 2.66
CA ASP A 41 -12.88 9.60 3.54
C ASP A 41 -12.96 9.25 5.04
N GLU A 42 -13.48 8.08 5.38
CA GLU A 42 -13.56 7.57 6.74
C GLU A 42 -12.20 7.02 7.24
N ILE A 43 -11.30 6.66 6.32
CA ILE A 43 -9.97 6.13 6.67
C ILE A 43 -9.09 7.25 7.20
N ARG A 44 -8.61 7.06 8.42
CA ARG A 44 -7.61 7.88 9.11
C ARG A 44 -6.49 6.98 9.62
N ASP A 45 -5.43 7.60 10.13
CA ASP A 45 -4.40 6.86 10.83
C ASP A 45 -5.00 6.11 12.03
N GLY A 46 -4.64 4.83 12.17
CA GLY A 46 -5.17 3.93 13.20
C GLY A 46 -6.58 3.39 12.92
N THR A 47 -7.21 3.70 11.79
CA THR A 47 -8.55 3.16 11.47
C THR A 47 -8.50 1.62 11.43
N PRO A 48 -9.34 0.91 12.21
CA PRO A 48 -9.38 -0.54 12.21
C PRO A 48 -9.75 -1.09 10.83
N LEU A 49 -9.04 -2.13 10.39
CA LEU A 49 -9.25 -2.79 9.12
C LEU A 49 -9.68 -4.23 9.33
N ARG A 50 -10.51 -4.72 8.40
CA ARG A 50 -10.75 -6.14 8.23
C ARG A 50 -10.53 -6.50 6.77
N VAL A 51 -9.43 -7.20 6.50
CA VAL A 51 -9.12 -7.66 5.15
C VAL A 51 -10.10 -8.76 4.78
N ARG A 52 -10.86 -8.54 3.70
CA ARG A 52 -11.87 -9.51 3.23
C ARG A 52 -11.38 -10.39 2.09
N ASN A 53 -10.43 -9.90 1.28
CA ASN A 53 -9.92 -10.65 0.14
C ASN A 53 -8.56 -10.10 -0.31
N GLN A 54 -7.48 -10.54 0.32
CA GLN A 54 -6.13 -10.25 -0.15
C GLN A 54 -5.64 -11.47 -0.92
N ARG A 55 -5.60 -11.37 -2.25
CA ARG A 55 -4.71 -12.26 -3.00
C ARG A 55 -3.31 -11.86 -2.55
N ALA A 56 -2.63 -12.76 -1.85
CA ALA A 56 -1.20 -12.61 -1.61
C ALA A 56 -0.56 -12.38 -2.98
N ALA A 57 0.02 -11.21 -3.19
CA ALA A 57 0.91 -11.00 -4.31
C ALA A 57 2.13 -11.88 -4.03
N LEU A 58 2.06 -13.13 -4.47
CA LEU A 58 3.17 -14.08 -4.41
C LEU A 58 4.37 -13.41 -5.08
N GLY A 59 5.49 -13.37 -4.37
CA GLY A 59 6.68 -12.62 -4.75
C GLY A 59 7.07 -12.88 -6.19
N VAL A 60 7.08 -11.82 -7.01
CA VAL A 60 7.84 -11.80 -8.25
C VAL A 60 9.27 -11.38 -7.89
N GLY A 61 9.94 -12.31 -7.24
CA GLY A 61 11.39 -12.45 -7.22
C GLY A 61 11.71 -13.79 -7.86
N ALA A 62 11.72 -13.83 -9.19
CA ALA A 62 12.33 -14.93 -9.94
C ALA A 62 13.36 -14.31 -10.88
N SER A 63 14.60 -14.60 -10.53
CA SER A 63 15.87 -14.25 -11.15
C SER A 63 15.89 -14.31 -12.68
N SER A 64 16.60 -13.35 -13.30
CA SER A 64 17.70 -13.56 -14.26
C SER A 64 18.40 -12.23 -14.51
#